data_AF-A0A846H7U8-F1
#
_entry.id   AF-A0A846H7U8-F1
#
_cell.length_a   1.000
_cell.length_b   1.000
_cell.length_c   1.000
_cell.angle_alpha   90.00
_cell.angle_beta   90.00
_cell.angle_gamma   90.00
#
_symmetry.space_group_name_H-M   'P 1'
#
loop_
_entity.id
_entity.type
_entity.pdbx_description
1 polymer ?
#
loop_
_entity_poly.entity_id
_entity_poly.type
_entity_poly.pdbx_seq_one_letter_code
_entity_poly.pdbx_strand_id
1 'polypeptide(L)'
;MAYKITSQCISCKLCASVCPVGAIKIIDGNHWIDPDLCTNCVDSVYSVPQCKAGCPTCNGCKKQPNDYWESWFDTYNNIVKNLKKEPDYWETWFNCYSQKYSEQLQKLNSK
;
A
#
# COMPACT_ATOMS: atom_id res chain seq x y z
N MET A 1 -9.24 9.15 -13.71
CA MET A 1 -8.96 8.00 -12.85
C MET A 1 -10.12 7.82 -11.92
N ALA A 2 -10.69 6.63 -11.86
CA ALA A 2 -11.78 6.32 -10.94
C ALA A 2 -11.35 5.17 -10.02
N TYR A 3 -11.99 5.08 -8.86
CA TYR A 3 -11.86 3.90 -8.01
C TYR A 3 -12.72 2.77 -8.56
N LYS A 4 -12.32 1.52 -8.33
CA LYS A 4 -13.08 0.32 -8.65
C LYS A 4 -13.12 -0.62 -7.46
N ILE A 5 -14.24 -1.32 -7.34
CA ILE A 5 -14.42 -2.39 -6.38
C ILE A 5 -13.75 -3.66 -6.89
N THR A 6 -12.93 -4.29 -6.06
CA THR A 6 -12.23 -5.53 -6.40
C THR A 6 -12.96 -6.75 -5.85
N SER A 7 -12.52 -7.95 -6.23
CA SER A 7 -13.01 -9.21 -5.66
C SER A 7 -12.75 -9.37 -4.15
N GLN A 8 -11.97 -8.48 -3.53
CA GLN A 8 -11.72 -8.47 -2.09
C GLN A 8 -12.79 -7.68 -1.31
N CYS A 9 -13.88 -7.29 -1.97
CA CYS A 9 -15.03 -6.68 -1.33
C CYS A 9 -15.85 -7.72 -0.55
N ILE A 10 -16.16 -7.41 0.71
CA ILE A 10 -17.00 -8.25 1.60
C ILE A 10 -18.43 -7.71 1.73
N SER A 11 -18.85 -6.81 0.85
CA SER A 11 -20.17 -6.19 0.84
C SER A 11 -20.61 -5.58 2.19
N CYS A 12 -19.67 -4.99 2.94
CA CYS A 12 -19.92 -4.33 4.23
C CYS A 12 -20.70 -2.99 4.13
N LYS A 13 -20.93 -2.47 2.91
CA LYS A 13 -21.70 -1.25 2.60
C LYS A 13 -21.12 0.08 3.12
N LEU A 14 -20.01 0.07 3.86
CA LEU A 14 -19.40 1.27 4.42
C LEU A 14 -18.96 2.29 3.35
N CYS A 15 -18.42 1.82 2.23
CA CYS A 15 -17.99 2.72 1.15
C CYS A 15 -19.14 3.50 0.51
N ALA A 16 -20.35 2.92 0.46
CA ALA A 16 -21.51 3.54 -0.16
C ALA A 16 -22.03 4.73 0.66
N SER A 17 -22.00 4.65 1.99
CA SER A 17 -22.47 5.72 2.87
C SER A 17 -21.52 6.92 2.95
N VAL A 18 -20.22 6.72 2.67
CA VAL A 18 -19.20 7.78 2.79
C VAL A 18 -18.87 8.47 1.46
N CYS A 19 -19.46 8.04 0.34
CA CYS A 19 -19.17 8.63 -0.96
C CYS A 19 -19.89 9.99 -1.13
N PRO A 20 -19.17 11.12 -1.24
CA PRO A 20 -19.79 12.45 -1.24
C PRO A 20 -20.63 12.75 -2.50
N VAL A 21 -20.35 12.04 -3.59
CA VAL A 21 -20.97 12.24 -4.91
C VAL A 21 -21.88 11.07 -5.30
N GLY A 22 -22.11 10.12 -4.39
CA GLY A 22 -23.01 8.99 -4.63
C GLY A 22 -22.57 8.06 -5.78
N ALA A 23 -21.27 8.00 -6.10
CA ALA A 23 -20.76 7.20 -7.20
C ALA A 23 -20.86 5.68 -6.99
N ILE A 24 -21.12 5.20 -5.76
CA ILE A 24 -21.15 3.76 -5.44
C ILE A 24 -22.58 3.23 -5.51
N LYS A 25 -22.80 2.26 -6.41
CA LYS A 25 -24.08 1.57 -6.64
C LYS A 25 -23.99 0.13 -6.14
N ILE A 26 -25.11 -0.43 -5.70
CA ILE A 26 -25.23 -1.83 -5.28
C ILE A 26 -26.17 -2.53 -6.25
N ILE A 27 -25.66 -3.55 -6.96
CA ILE A 27 -26.39 -4.34 -7.95
C ILE A 27 -26.15 -5.82 -7.62
N ASP A 28 -27.22 -6.58 -7.40
CA ASP A 28 -27.16 -8.02 -7.08
C ASP A 28 -26.23 -8.37 -5.90
N GLY A 29 -26.20 -7.50 -4.88
CA GLY A 29 -25.35 -7.66 -3.70
C GLY A 29 -23.87 -7.28 -3.90
N ASN A 30 -23.47 -6.98 -5.13
CA ASN A 30 -22.14 -6.50 -5.49
C ASN A 30 -22.09 -4.97 -5.53
N HIS A 31 -20.95 -4.41 -5.15
CA HIS A 31 -20.73 -2.97 -5.18
C HIS A 31 -20.02 -2.59 -6.48
N TRP A 32 -20.46 -1.49 -7.09
CA TRP A 32 -19.91 -0.93 -8.32
C TRP A 32 -19.66 0.56 -8.13
N ILE A 33 -18.58 1.09 -8.71
CA ILE A 33 -18.30 2.53 -8.71
C ILE A 33 -18.50 3.04 -10.13
N ASP A 34 -19.40 4.00 -10.27
CA ASP A 34 -19.62 4.73 -11.50
C ASP A 34 -18.44 5.67 -11.77
N PRO A 35 -17.64 5.42 -12.83
CA PRO A 35 -16.43 6.20 -13.09
C PRO A 35 -16.74 7.64 -13.49
N ASP A 36 -17.90 7.90 -14.09
CA ASP A 36 -18.30 9.24 -14.55
C ASP A 36 -18.69 10.15 -13.37
N LEU A 37 -19.13 9.55 -12.26
CA LEU A 37 -19.44 10.26 -11.02
C LEU A 37 -18.24 10.34 -10.07
N CYS A 38 -17.23 9.49 -10.22
CA CYS A 38 -16.13 9.39 -9.27
C CYS A 38 -15.11 10.53 -9.43
N THR A 39 -15.16 11.52 -8.54
CA THR A 39 -14.23 12.68 -8.53
C THR A 39 -12.90 12.43 -7.81
N ASN A 40 -12.61 11.18 -7.44
CA ASN A 40 -11.51 10.83 -6.50
C ASN A 40 -11.57 11.56 -5.15
N CYS A 41 -12.72 12.14 -4.80
CA CYS A 41 -12.89 13.03 -3.66
C CYS A 41 -12.07 14.34 -3.74
N VAL A 42 -11.43 14.68 -4.87
CA VAL A 42 -10.56 15.88 -4.97
C VAL A 42 -11.33 17.18 -4.76
N ASP A 43 -12.56 17.27 -5.30
CA ASP A 43 -13.41 18.47 -5.19
C ASP A 43 -14.44 18.36 -4.05
N SER A 44 -14.20 17.47 -3.08
CA SER A 44 -15.10 17.28 -1.93
C SER A 44 -14.56 17.95 -0.67
N VAL A 45 -15.37 18.00 0.39
CA VAL A 45 -14.93 18.43 1.74
C VAL A 45 -13.76 17.58 2.26
N TYR A 46 -13.57 16.38 1.70
CA TYR A 46 -12.53 15.46 2.10
C TYR A 46 -11.34 15.51 1.14
N SER A 47 -10.12 15.69 1.65
CA SER A 47 -8.88 15.63 0.85
C SER A 47 -8.38 14.21 0.56
N VAL A 48 -9.04 13.19 1.13
CA VAL A 48 -8.67 11.78 1.00
C VAL A 48 -9.83 10.94 0.47
N PRO A 49 -9.55 9.90 -0.33
CA PRO A 49 -10.57 9.02 -0.91
C PRO A 49 -11.28 8.21 0.17
N GLN A 50 -12.51 8.62 0.52
CA GLN A 50 -13.26 8.05 1.64
C GLN A 50 -13.55 6.55 1.48
N CYS A 51 -13.90 6.11 0.27
CA CYS A 51 -14.19 4.71 -0.03
C CYS A 51 -12.97 3.79 0.19
N LYS A 52 -11.75 4.29 0.03
CA LYS A 52 -10.52 3.55 0.31
C LYS A 52 -10.12 3.65 1.78
N ALA A 53 -10.24 4.84 2.38
CA ALA A 53 -9.90 5.08 3.78
C ALA A 53 -10.76 4.24 4.75
N GLY A 54 -12.05 4.08 4.44
CA GLY A 54 -12.97 3.27 5.25
C GLY A 54 -12.99 1.77 4.89
N CYS A 55 -12.21 1.29 3.92
CA CYS A 55 -12.32 -0.09 3.47
C CYS A 55 -11.67 -1.08 4.45
N PRO A 56 -12.42 -1.99 5.10
CA PRO A 56 -11.86 -2.89 6.13
C PRO A 56 -10.87 -3.92 5.55
N THR A 57 -11.00 -4.27 4.28
CA THR A 57 -10.07 -5.22 3.61
C THR A 57 -8.85 -4.53 2.99
N CYS A 58 -8.73 -3.21 3.09
CA CYS A 58 -7.70 -2.34 2.46
C CYS A 58 -7.59 -2.37 0.93
N ASN A 59 -8.10 -3.44 0.30
CA ASN A 59 -8.00 -3.74 -1.13
C ASN A 59 -9.37 -3.86 -1.81
N GLY A 60 -10.47 -3.82 -1.06
CA GLY A 60 -11.83 -3.88 -1.62
C GLY A 60 -12.16 -2.71 -2.54
N CYS A 61 -11.56 -1.54 -2.31
CA CYS A 61 -11.67 -0.37 -3.18
C CYS A 61 -10.27 0.11 -3.61
N LYS A 62 -9.95 -0.01 -4.90
CA LYS A 62 -8.64 0.39 -5.45
C LYS A 62 -8.78 1.47 -6.52
N LYS A 63 -7.85 2.42 -6.52
CA LYS A 63 -7.71 3.39 -7.60
C LYS A 63 -7.33 2.61 -8.86
N GLN A 64 -8.11 2.72 -9.93
CA GLN A 64 -7.67 2.21 -11.21
C GLN A 64 -6.68 3.20 -11.84
N PRO A 65 -5.49 2.74 -12.22
CA PRO A 65 -4.64 3.53 -13.09
C PRO A 65 -5.33 3.68 -14.44
N ASN A 66 -5.29 4.89 -15.00
CA ASN A 66 -5.84 5.16 -16.33
C ASN A 66 -4.91 4.68 -17.44
N ASP A 67 -3.63 4.48 -17.12
CA ASP A 67 -2.59 4.06 -18.03
C ASP A 67 -1.93 2.78 -17.48
N TYR A 68 -1.81 1.78 -18.36
CA TYR A 68 -1.08 0.54 -18.08
C TYR A 68 0.34 0.83 -17.58
N TRP A 69 1.01 1.81 -18.17
CA TRP A 69 2.39 2.15 -17.84
C TRP A 69 2.55 2.66 -16.41
N GLU A 70 1.62 3.49 -15.91
CA GLU A 70 1.65 3.95 -14.51
C GLU A 70 1.54 2.77 -13.52
N SER A 71 0.62 1.83 -13.78
CA SER A 71 0.47 0.63 -12.94
C SER A 71 1.73 -0.24 -12.93
N TRP A 72 2.37 -0.37 -14.10
CA TRP A 72 3.57 -1.16 -14.26
C TRP A 72 4.75 -0.50 -13.54
N PHE A 73 4.94 0.81 -13.71
CA PHE A 73 5.99 1.57 -13.03
C PHE A 73 5.82 1.55 -11.51
N ASP A 74 4.59 1.71 -10.99
CA ASP A 74 4.33 1.60 -9.54
C ASP A 74 4.72 0.23 -8.99
N THR A 75 4.42 -0.83 -9.73
CA THR A 75 4.77 -2.20 -9.35
C THR A 75 6.27 -2.42 -9.40
N TYR A 76 6.91 -2.00 -10.50
CA TYR A 76 8.37 -2.06 -10.68
C TYR A 76 9.10 -1.31 -9.56
N ASN A 77 8.69 -0.07 -9.27
CA ASN A 77 9.31 0.76 -8.23
C ASN A 77 9.19 0.14 -6.84
N ASN A 78 8.04 -0.46 -6.51
CA ASN A 78 7.87 -1.17 -5.24
C ASN A 78 8.78 -2.41 -5.14
N ILE A 79 8.89 -3.19 -6.22
CA ILE A 79 9.79 -4.35 -6.27
C ILE A 79 11.25 -3.89 -6.13
N VAL A 80 11.68 -2.88 -6.89
CA VAL A 80 13.04 -2.32 -6.80
C VAL A 80 13.32 -1.77 -5.40
N LYS A 81 12.36 -1.10 -4.77
CA LYS A 81 12.49 -0.63 -3.39
C LYS A 81 12.71 -1.78 -2.40
N ASN A 82 11.99 -2.89 -2.58
CA ASN A 82 12.16 -4.08 -1.74
C ASN A 82 13.45 -4.85 -2.06
N LEU A 83 13.92 -4.83 -3.30
CA LEU A 83 15.22 -5.42 -3.68
C LEU A 83 16.39 -4.58 -3.16
N LYS A 84 16.25 -3.26 -3.12
CA LYS A 84 17.23 -2.32 -2.55
C LYS A 84 17.21 -2.26 -1.02
N LYS A 85 16.20 -2.85 -0.36
CA LYS A 85 16.31 -3.19 1.05
C LYS A 85 17.33 -4.33 1.14
N GLU A 86 18.61 -3.98 1.14
CA GLU A 86 19.64 -4.89 1.60
C GLU A 86 19.19 -5.38 2.99
N PRO A 87 19.12 -6.70 3.23
CA PRO A 87 18.88 -7.17 4.56
C PRO A 87 20.07 -6.74 5.41
N ASP A 88 19.84 -5.75 6.27
CA ASP A 88 20.70 -5.20 7.33
C ASP A 88 21.37 -6.27 8.22
N TYR A 89 20.97 -7.52 8.03
CA TYR A 89 21.53 -8.72 8.63
C TYR A 89 23.06 -8.84 8.46
N TRP A 90 23.60 -8.73 7.23
CA TRP A 90 25.04 -9.00 7.02
C TRP A 90 25.93 -7.91 7.61
N GLU A 91 25.50 -6.66 7.53
CA GLU A 91 26.22 -5.51 8.11
C GLU A 91 26.16 -5.57 9.64
N THR A 92 24.98 -5.83 10.21
CA THR A 92 24.81 -6.03 11.65
C THR A 92 25.62 -7.23 12.16
N TRP A 93 25.63 -8.35 11.42
CA TRP A 93 26.41 -9.54 11.76
C TRP A 93 27.91 -9.26 11.74
N PHE A 94 28.42 -8.63 10.67
CA PHE A 94 29.84 -8.32 10.52
C PHE A 94 30.32 -7.35 11.60
N ASN A 95 29.53 -6.33 11.92
CA ASN A 95 29.83 -5.39 12.99
C ASN A 95 29.91 -6.08 14.35
N CYS A 96 28.97 -6.98 14.65
CA CYS A 96 28.98 -7.75 15.91
C CYS A 96 30.18 -8.72 15.97
N TYR A 97 30.44 -9.45 14.88
CA TYR A 97 31.56 -10.41 14.79
C TYR A 97 32.92 -9.72 14.93
N SER A 98 33.16 -8.64 14.19
CA SER A 98 34.43 -7.90 14.21
C SER A 98 34.71 -7.27 15.58
N GLN A 99 33.67 -6.77 16.27
CA GLN A 99 33.79 -6.28 17.64
C GLN A 99 34.18 -7.41 18.61
N LYS A 100 33.51 -8.57 18.53
CA LYS A 100 33.86 -9.73 19.39
C LYS A 100 35.26 -10.25 19.14
N TYR A 101 35.68 -10.28 17.88
CA TYR A 101 37.02 -10.70 17.50
C TYR A 101 38.10 -9.73 18.00
N SER A 102 37.86 -8.42 17.89
CA SER A 102 38.80 -7.42 18.42
C SER A 102 38.93 -7.46 19.95
N GLU A 103 37.83 -7.69 20.68
CA GLU A 103 37.86 -7.95 22.13
C GLU A 103 38.72 -9.17 22.49
N GLN A 104 38.65 -10.25 21.68
CA GLN A 104 39.46 -11.45 21.90
C GLN A 104 40.95 -11.21 21.63
N LEU A 105 41.28 -10.49 20.55
CA LEU A 105 42.67 -10.12 20.23
C LEU A 105 43.29 -9.22 21.30
N GLN A 106 42.54 -8.26 21.83
CA GLN A 106 43.01 -7.40 22.92
C GLN A 106 43.33 -8.21 24.17
N LYS A 107 42.49 -9.19 24.53
CA LYS A 107 42.73 -10.10 25.67
C LYS A 107 43.94 -11.01 25.49
N LEU A 108 44.22 -11.43 24.25
CA LEU A 108 45.41 -12.22 23.92
C LEU A 108 46.69 -11.38 23.99
N ASN A 109 46.63 -10.11 23.57
CA ASN A 109 47.79 -9.21 23.56
C ASN A 109 48.07 -8.54 24.93
N SER A 110 47.13 -8.61 25.88
CA SER A 110 47.27 -8.07 27.24
C SER A 110 47.78 -9.09 28.27
N LYS A 111 48.24 -10.27 27.83
CA LYS A 111 48.71 -11.38 28.66
C LYS A 111 50.16 -11.70 28.32
#